data_AF-A0A5S3W0X9-F1
#
_entry.id   AF-A0A5S3W0X9-F1
#
_cell.length_a   1.000
_cell.length_b   1.000
_cell.length_c   1.000
_cell.angle_alpha   90.00
_cell.angle_beta   90.00
_cell.angle_gamma   90.00
#
_symmetry.space_group_name_H-M   'P 1'
#
loop_
_entity.id
_entity.type
_entity.pdbx_description
1 polymer ?
#
loop_
_entity_poly.entity_id
_entity_poly.type
_entity_poly.pdbx_seq_one_letter_code
_entity_poly.pdbx_strand_id
1 'polypeptide(L)'
;MRKEFEFTVKGHKIKIFNSWFGGAKLYVDGDFRDQDSTFIANGKTALLSAKLADLGVLEVFPISALIFVEMDAFLITDDERLQVYSSHKRLNLTQQRLAK
;
A
#
# COMPACT_ATOMS: atom_id res chain seq x y z
N MET A 1 4.01 -3.30 18.28
CA MET A 1 2.87 -2.50 17.76
C MET A 1 2.24 -3.22 16.57
N ARG A 2 0.92 -3.10 16.39
CA ARG A 2 0.16 -3.64 15.26
C ARG A 2 -0.67 -2.50 14.64
N LYS A 3 -0.61 -2.35 13.32
CA LYS A 3 -1.41 -1.39 12.58
C LYS A 3 -2.07 -2.05 11.38
N GLU A 4 -3.28 -1.58 11.07
CA GLU A 4 -4.05 -2.02 9.93
C GLU A 4 -4.45 -0.81 9.11
N PHE A 5 -4.32 -0.92 7.79
CA PHE A 5 -4.76 0.08 6.83
C PHE A 5 -5.73 -0.58 5.87
N GLU A 6 -6.91 -0.02 5.74
CA GLU A 6 -7.93 -0.49 4.79
C GLU A 6 -8.34 0.67 3.88
N PHE A 7 -8.37 0.40 2.59
CA PHE A 7 -8.82 1.33 1.57
C PHE A 7 -9.31 0.57 0.34
N THR A 8 -9.94 1.27 -0.59
CA THR A 8 -10.45 0.69 -1.83
C THR A 8 -9.77 1.35 -3.02
N VAL A 9 -9.36 0.55 -3.98
CA VAL A 9 -8.80 1.01 -5.25
C VAL A 9 -9.59 0.38 -6.38
N LYS A 10 -10.33 1.19 -7.16
CA LYS A 10 -11.08 0.72 -8.34
C LYS A 10 -11.98 -0.49 -8.06
N GLY A 11 -12.65 -0.49 -6.90
CA GLY A 11 -13.51 -1.59 -6.46
C GLY A 11 -12.80 -2.74 -5.72
N HIS A 12 -11.47 -2.82 -5.75
CA HIS A 12 -10.71 -3.81 -4.98
C HIS A 12 -10.49 -3.34 -3.54
N LYS A 13 -10.81 -4.19 -2.57
CA LYS A 13 -10.55 -3.93 -1.15
C LYS A 13 -9.11 -4.27 -0.83
N ILE A 14 -8.34 -3.26 -0.45
CA ILE A 14 -6.95 -3.42 -0.04
C ILE A 14 -6.89 -3.41 1.48
N LYS A 15 -6.19 -4.40 2.05
CA LYS A 15 -5.86 -4.46 3.47
C LYS A 15 -4.37 -4.67 3.65
N ILE A 16 -3.74 -3.77 4.38
CA ILE A 16 -2.34 -3.87 4.78
C ILE A 16 -2.31 -4.10 6.29
N PHE A 17 -1.60 -5.14 6.69
CA PHE A 17 -1.36 -5.45 8.09
C PHE A 17 0.12 -5.29 8.39
N ASN A 18 0.48 -4.41 9.34
CA ASN A 18 1.85 -4.25 9.77
C ASN A 18 2.00 -4.63 11.24
N SER A 19 2.95 -5.50 11.53
CA SER A 19 3.34 -5.87 12.89
C SER A 19 4.86 -5.96 13.03
N TRP A 20 5.39 -5.47 14.15
CA TRP A 20 6.84 -5.49 14.39
C TRP A 20 7.48 -6.89 14.30
N PHE A 21 6.78 -7.95 14.72
CA PHE A 21 7.33 -9.31 14.73
C PHE A 21 6.84 -10.18 13.58
N GLY A 22 5.80 -9.76 12.86
CA GLY A 22 5.21 -10.51 11.76
C GLY A 22 5.39 -9.86 10.40
N GLY A 23 6.10 -8.73 10.35
CA GLY A 23 6.29 -7.95 9.13
C GLY A 23 5.03 -7.23 8.65
N ALA A 24 5.09 -6.76 7.41
CA ALA A 24 3.99 -6.18 6.67
C ALA A 24 3.39 -7.21 5.72
N LYS A 25 2.05 -7.27 5.63
CA LYS A 25 1.31 -8.19 4.76
C LYS A 25 0.30 -7.41 3.93
N LEU A 26 0.17 -7.78 2.66
CA LEU A 26 -0.79 -7.22 1.71
C LEU A 26 -1.86 -8.24 1.37
N TYR A 27 -3.11 -7.81 1.50
CA TYR A 27 -4.29 -8.55 1.05
C TYR A 27 -5.08 -7.73 0.04
N VAL A 28 -5.56 -8.41 -1.00
CA VAL A 28 -6.43 -7.84 -2.03
C VAL A 28 -7.70 -8.69 -2.06
N ASP A 29 -8.85 -8.08 -1.82
CA ASP A 29 -10.17 -8.75 -1.72
C ASP A 29 -10.22 -9.91 -0.72
N GLY A 30 -9.35 -9.86 0.29
CA GLY A 30 -9.21 -10.91 1.31
C GLY A 30 -8.15 -11.96 0.99
N ASP A 31 -7.65 -12.02 -0.24
CA ASP A 31 -6.57 -12.91 -0.63
C ASP A 31 -5.23 -12.37 -0.17
N PHE A 32 -4.40 -13.21 0.45
CA PHE A 32 -3.01 -12.88 0.74
C PHE A 32 -2.21 -12.77 -0.57
N ARG A 33 -1.57 -11.62 -0.81
CA ARG A 33 -0.83 -11.34 -2.05
C ARG A 33 0.67 -11.16 -1.85
N ASP A 34 1.08 -10.55 -0.76
CA ASP A 34 2.50 -10.26 -0.52
C ASP A 34 2.82 -10.10 0.97
N GLN A 35 4.09 -10.28 1.33
CA GLN A 35 4.61 -10.04 2.66
C GLN A 35 6.08 -9.63 2.62
N ASP A 36 6.42 -8.66 3.46
CA ASP A 36 7.79 -8.32 3.79
C ASP A 36 8.01 -8.49 5.30
N SER A 37 9.10 -9.17 5.66
CA SER A 37 9.50 -9.41 7.06
C SER A 37 10.69 -8.57 7.50
N THR A 38 11.05 -7.54 6.74
CA THR A 38 12.25 -6.74 6.95
C THR A 38 12.01 -5.75 8.10
N PHE A 39 12.96 -5.70 9.05
CA PHE A 39 12.87 -4.81 10.21
C PHE A 39 13.22 -3.35 9.89
N ILE A 40 13.85 -3.09 8.74
CA ILE A 40 14.29 -1.77 8.28
C ILE A 40 13.95 -1.64 6.81
N ALA A 41 13.21 -0.60 6.43
CA ALA A 41 13.04 -0.23 5.04
C ALA A 41 13.44 1.23 4.83
N ASN A 42 13.95 1.53 3.65
CA ASN A 42 14.48 2.85 3.30
C ASN A 42 13.49 3.70 2.48
N GLY A 43 12.27 3.19 2.23
CA GLY A 43 11.22 3.86 1.44
C GLY A 43 11.54 4.04 -0.05
N LYS A 44 12.70 3.56 -0.54
CA LYS A 44 13.12 3.70 -1.95
C LYS A 44 12.55 2.60 -2.83
N THR A 45 12.32 1.43 -2.26
CA THR A 45 11.72 0.27 -2.93
C THR A 45 10.33 0.02 -2.38
N ALA A 46 9.45 -0.51 -3.22
CA ALA A 46 8.15 -0.98 -2.75
C ALA A 46 8.38 -2.06 -1.69
N LEU A 47 7.71 -1.93 -0.56
CA LEU A 47 7.74 -2.89 0.53
C LEU A 47 6.78 -4.05 0.25
N LEU A 48 5.64 -3.76 -0.36
CA LEU A 48 4.65 -4.75 -0.78
C LEU A 48 4.18 -4.40 -2.18
N SER A 49 3.83 -5.41 -2.96
CA SER A 49 3.27 -5.23 -4.30
C SER A 49 2.20 -6.27 -4.62
N ALA A 50 1.20 -5.90 -5.40
CA ALA A 50 0.22 -6.84 -5.92
C ALA A 50 -0.34 -6.38 -7.26
N LYS A 51 -0.49 -7.31 -8.20
CA LYS A 51 -1.24 -7.06 -9.43
C LYS A 51 -2.73 -6.95 -9.12
N LEU A 52 -3.35 -5.85 -9.54
CA LEU A 52 -4.80 -5.61 -9.43
C LEU A 52 -5.48 -5.93 -10.75
N ALA A 53 -5.62 -7.22 -11.06
CA ALA A 53 -6.21 -7.70 -12.31
C ALA A 53 -5.61 -6.97 -13.53
N ASP A 54 -6.45 -6.33 -14.35
CA ASP A 54 -6.04 -5.60 -15.56
C ASP A 54 -5.78 -4.10 -15.31
N LEU A 55 -5.85 -3.65 -14.06
CA LEU A 55 -5.69 -2.23 -13.70
C LEU A 55 -4.23 -1.81 -13.53
N GLY A 56 -3.32 -2.77 -13.30
CA GLY A 56 -1.90 -2.50 -13.06
C GLY A 56 -1.37 -3.14 -11.78
N VAL A 57 -0.29 -2.58 -11.25
CA VAL A 57 0.39 -3.06 -10.04
C VAL A 57 0.22 -2.05 -8.91
N LEU A 58 -0.35 -2.49 -7.79
CA LEU A 58 -0.34 -1.73 -6.55
C LEU A 58 1.03 -1.92 -5.89
N GLU A 59 1.70 -0.82 -5.56
CA GLU A 59 2.93 -0.81 -4.77
C GLU A 59 2.72 -0.02 -3.48
N VAL A 60 3.22 -0.55 -2.37
CA VAL A 60 3.12 0.04 -1.03
C VAL A 60 4.50 0.45 -0.55
N PHE A 61 4.63 1.70 -0.09
CA PHE A 61 5.87 2.25 0.39
C PHE A 61 5.75 2.71 1.86
N PRO A 62 6.72 2.37 2.71
CA PRO A 62 6.82 2.89 4.06
C PRO A 62 7.44 4.29 4.02
N ILE A 63 6.95 5.16 4.91
CA ILE A 63 7.35 6.59 4.91
C ILE A 63 8.49 6.86 5.89
N SER A 64 8.65 6.02 6.92
CA SER A 64 9.70 6.17 7.93
C SER A 64 10.44 4.85 8.14
N ALA A 65 11.77 4.96 8.28
CA ALA A 65 12.70 3.83 8.39
C ALA A 65 12.90 3.30 9.82
N LEU A 66 12.51 4.06 10.86
CA LEU A 66 12.83 3.70 12.25
C LEU A 66 11.67 3.19 13.09
N ILE A 67 10.41 3.50 12.72
CA ILE A 67 9.23 2.96 13.41
C ILE A 67 8.10 2.89 12.38
N PHE A 68 7.88 1.72 11.77
CA PHE A 68 6.89 1.57 10.71
C PHE A 68 5.46 1.79 11.23
N VAL A 69 4.89 2.94 10.89
CA VAL A 69 3.55 3.34 11.33
C VAL A 69 2.74 3.93 10.19
N GLU A 70 3.37 4.34 9.08
CA GLU A 70 2.72 5.06 7.99
C GLU A 70 3.11 4.49 6.63
N MET A 71 2.12 4.43 5.73
CA MET A 71 2.19 3.80 4.42
C MET A 71 1.56 4.71 3.38
N ASP A 72 2.21 4.78 2.23
CA ASP A 72 1.63 5.28 0.99
C ASP A 72 1.44 4.11 0.03
N ALA A 73 0.38 4.17 -0.79
CA ALA A 73 0.18 3.20 -1.86
C ALA A 73 0.01 3.90 -3.19
N PHE A 74 0.63 3.32 -4.21
CA PHE A 74 0.60 3.80 -5.59
C PHE A 74 0.07 2.71 -6.50
N LEU A 75 -0.82 3.07 -7.41
CA LEU A 75 -1.20 2.23 -8.54
C LEU A 75 -0.31 2.61 -9.73
N ILE A 76 0.51 1.66 -10.16
CA ILE A 76 1.35 1.76 -11.34
C ILE A 76 0.57 1.18 -12.51
N THR A 77 0.25 2.04 -13.47
CA THR A 77 -0.37 1.69 -14.75
C THR A 77 0.67 1.90 -15.86
N ASP A 78 0.32 1.54 -17.10
CA ASP A 78 1.23 1.72 -18.24
C ASP A 78 1.57 3.20 -18.50
N ASP A 79 0.63 4.11 -18.21
CA ASP A 79 0.75 5.53 -18.50
C ASP A 79 1.19 6.37 -17.30
N GLU A 80 0.88 5.93 -16.08
CA GLU A 80 1.05 6.77 -14.89
C GLU A 80 1.24 6.02 -13.57
N ARG A 81 1.91 6.71 -12.64
CA ARG A 81 2.03 6.35 -11.22
C ARG A 81 1.07 7.21 -10.39
N LEU A 82 -0.02 6.62 -9.93
CA LEU A 82 -1.06 7.30 -9.17
C LEU A 82 -0.97 7.01 -7.68
N GLN A 83 -0.91 8.05 -6.85
CA GLN A 83 -1.06 7.85 -5.41
C GLN A 83 -2.53 7.61 -5.05
N VAL A 84 -2.84 6.41 -4.59
CA VAL A 84 -4.21 5.94 -4.30
C VAL A 84 -4.50 5.84 -2.80
N TYR A 85 -3.47 5.83 -1.96
CA TYR A 85 -3.61 5.87 -0.51
C TYR A 85 -2.44 6.57 0.17
N SER A 86 -2.75 7.17 1.32
CA SER A 86 -1.76 7.67 2.27
C SER A 86 -2.33 7.62 3.67
N SER A 87 -1.58 7.06 4.62
CA SER A 87 -2.03 6.97 6.02
C SER A 87 -1.79 8.24 6.84
N HIS A 88 -1.04 9.20 6.30
CA HIS A 88 -0.58 10.40 7.02
C HIS A 88 -1.06 11.69 6.36
N LYS A 89 -1.38 11.63 5.06
CA LYS A 89 -1.82 12.77 4.28
C LYS A 89 -3.18 12.49 3.66
N ARG A 90 -4.04 13.50 3.66
CA ARG A 90 -5.26 13.48 2.86
C ARG A 90 -4.91 13.68 1.39
N LEU A 91 -5.29 12.72 0.55
CA LEU A 91 -5.19 12.85 -0.91
C LEU A 91 -6.03 14.02 -1.41
N ASN A 92 -5.61 14.65 -2.51
CA ASN A 92 -6.42 15.70 -3.14
C ASN A 92 -7.66 15.10 -3.84
N LEU A 93 -8.61 15.96 -4.24
CA LEU A 93 -9.87 15.50 -4.85
C LEU A 93 -9.67 14.71 -6.16
N THR A 94 -8.66 15.07 -6.95
CA THR A 94 -8.34 14.37 -8.20
C THR A 94 -7.84 12.96 -7.90
N GLN A 95 -6.88 12.82 -6.98
CA GLN A 95 -6.35 11.53 -6.53
C GLN A 95 -7.43 10.64 -5.92
N GLN A 96 -8.33 11.19 -5.09
CA GLN A 96 -9.44 10.42 -4.53
C GLN A 96 -10.39 9.90 -5.61
N ARG A 97 -10.68 10.69 -6.64
CA ARG A 97 -11.51 10.26 -7.77
C ARG A 97 -10.83 9.18 -8.60
N LEU A 98 -9.52 9.29 -8.78
CA LEU A 98 -8.73 8.30 -9.51
C LEU A 98 -8.56 7.00 -8.73
N ALA A 99 -8.54 7.05 -7.40
CA ALA A 99 -8.51 5.86 -6.56
C ALA A 99 -9.86 5.11 -6.53
N LYS A 100 -10.98 5.82 -6.71
CA LYS A 100 -12.32 5.24 -6.66
C LYS A 100 -12.66 4.42 -7.90
#